data_AF-A0A259N3G0-F1
#
_entry.id   AF-A0A259N3G0-F1
#
_cell.length_a   1.000
_cell.length_b   1.000
_cell.length_c   1.000
_cell.angle_alpha   90.00
_cell.angle_beta   90.00
_cell.angle_gamma   90.00
#
_symmetry.space_group_name_H-M   'P 1'
#
loop_
_entity.id
_entity.type
_entity.pdbx_description
1 polymer ?
#
loop_
_entity_poly.entity_id
_entity_poly.type
_entity_poly.pdbx_seq_one_letter_code
_entity_poly.pdbx_strand_id
1 'polypeptide(L)'
;TWQAALIDHYDGRGTLWRVAEAHAQYYYDKQVPWYTVETLYDLLSGRYLALGMKNEEKQAYDFNYKASSSDYTPAALRQAGVR
;
A
#
# COMPACT_ATOMS: atom_id res chain seq x y z
N THR A 1 10.30 11.80 -7.82
CA THR A 1 10.93 11.23 -6.59
C THR A 1 11.49 9.87 -6.98
N TRP A 2 12.10 9.10 -6.08
CA TRP A 2 12.63 7.77 -6.40
C TRP A 2 11.64 6.63 -6.13
N GLN A 3 10.36 6.96 -6.09
CA GLN A 3 9.28 6.01 -5.89
C GLN A 3 9.06 5.15 -7.13
N ALA A 4 8.91 3.84 -6.94
CA ALA A 4 8.64 2.90 -8.01
C ALA A 4 7.24 3.15 -8.60
N ALA A 5 7.19 3.54 -9.89
CA ALA A 5 5.92 3.77 -10.58
C ALA A 5 5.31 2.48 -11.16
N LEU A 6 6.17 1.53 -11.56
CA LEU A 6 5.79 0.27 -12.20
C LEU A 6 6.69 -0.85 -11.68
N ILE A 7 6.12 -2.04 -11.44
CA ILE A 7 6.86 -3.24 -11.03
C ILE A 7 6.33 -4.48 -11.74
N ASP A 8 7.23 -5.16 -12.45
CA ASP A 8 6.98 -6.48 -13.01
C ASP A 8 7.29 -7.57 -11.98
N HIS A 9 6.30 -8.41 -11.69
CA HIS A 9 6.46 -9.54 -10.80
C HIS A 9 6.56 -10.82 -11.63
N TYR A 10 7.60 -11.60 -11.39
CA TYR A 10 7.82 -12.92 -12.00
C TYR A 10 7.65 -14.03 -10.95
N ASP A 11 7.06 -15.16 -11.34
CA ASP A 11 6.95 -16.34 -10.48
C ASP A 11 8.24 -17.18 -10.47
N GLY A 12 8.27 -18.26 -9.68
CA GLY A 12 9.44 -19.15 -9.59
C GLY A 12 9.83 -19.87 -10.89
N ARG A 13 9.00 -19.78 -11.94
CA ARG A 13 9.27 -20.31 -13.28
C ARG A 13 9.70 -19.21 -14.26
N GLY A 14 9.85 -17.97 -13.79
CA GLY A 14 10.16 -16.81 -14.63
C GLY A 14 8.98 -16.32 -15.47
N THR A 15 7.74 -16.70 -15.12
CA THR A 15 6.55 -16.21 -15.82
C THR A 15 6.11 -14.88 -15.20
N LEU A 16 5.88 -13.85 -16.02
CA LEU A 16 5.25 -12.62 -15.56
C LEU A 16 3.83 -12.95 -15.07
N TRP A 17 3.59 -12.80 -13.76
CA TRP A 17 2.32 -13.19 -13.13
C TRP A 17 1.57 -11.99 -12.56
N ARG A 18 2.25 -10.87 -12.24
CA ARG A 18 1.60 -9.60 -11.90
C ARG A 18 2.35 -8.37 -12.43
N VAL A 19 1.59 -7.32 -12.71
CA VAL A 19 2.11 -5.95 -12.90
C VAL A 19 1.52 -5.08 -11.81
N ALA A 20 2.35 -4.31 -11.13
CA ALA A 20 1.92 -3.28 -10.19
C ALA A 20 2.15 -1.89 -10.76
N GLU A 21 1.17 -1.01 -10.60
CA GLU A 21 1.28 0.41 -10.92
C GLU A 21 1.04 1.23 -9.66
N ALA A 22 1.82 2.29 -9.49
CA ALA A 22 1.70 3.21 -8.37
C ALA A 22 1.41 4.62 -8.87
N HIS A 23 0.19 5.11 -8.60
CA HIS A 23 -0.26 6.41 -9.07
C HIS A 23 0.17 7.48 -8.07
N ALA A 24 1.20 8.23 -8.45
CA ALA A 24 1.82 9.24 -7.60
C ALA A 24 0.92 10.45 -7.33
N GLN A 25 0.96 10.93 -6.09
CA GLN A 25 0.36 12.17 -5.63
C GLN A 25 1.32 12.87 -4.67
N TYR A 26 1.50 14.17 -4.86
CA TYR A 26 2.28 14.99 -3.95
C TYR A 26 1.37 15.61 -2.88
N TYR A 27 1.58 15.26 -1.62
CA TYR A 27 0.90 15.83 -0.45
C TYR A 27 1.56 17.17 -0.10
N TYR A 28 1.11 18.23 -0.76
CA TYR A 28 1.77 19.54 -0.75
C TYR A 28 1.90 20.15 0.66
N ASP A 29 0.92 19.96 1.53
CA ASP A 29 0.89 20.49 2.90
C ASP A 29 1.85 19.75 3.85
N LYS A 30 2.19 18.50 3.50
CA LYS A 30 3.16 17.67 4.22
C LYS A 30 4.52 17.61 3.54
N GLN A 31 4.62 18.11 2.30
CA GLN A 31 5.78 17.99 1.43
C GLN A 31 6.21 16.52 1.20
N VAL A 32 5.25 15.61 1.18
CA VAL A 32 5.51 14.16 1.02
C VAL A 32 5.06 13.69 -0.36
N PRO A 33 5.96 13.10 -1.17
CA PRO A 33 5.58 12.36 -2.36
C PRO A 33 5.07 10.98 -1.94
N TRP A 34 3.82 10.63 -2.26
CA TRP A 34 3.25 9.32 -1.95
C TRP A 34 2.34 8.84 -3.07
N TYR A 35 1.68 7.70 -2.88
CA TYR A 35 0.71 7.19 -3.83
C TYR A 35 -0.72 7.52 -3.38
N THR A 36 -1.60 7.72 -4.36
CA THR A 36 -3.05 7.88 -4.14
C THR A 36 -3.78 6.56 -4.30
N VAL A 37 -3.31 5.73 -5.23
CA VAL A 37 -3.78 4.37 -5.44
C VAL A 37 -2.62 3.55 -6.01
N GLU A 38 -2.53 2.30 -5.58
CA GLU A 38 -1.71 1.28 -6.20
C GLU A 38 -2.62 0.20 -6.78
N THR A 39 -2.30 -0.27 -7.99
CA THR A 39 -3.06 -1.33 -8.65
C THR A 39 -2.17 -2.52 -8.91
N LEU A 40 -2.62 -3.71 -8.56
CA LEU A 40 -1.97 -4.98 -8.91
C LEU A 40 -2.88 -5.74 -9.87
N TYR A 41 -2.38 -6.03 -11.06
CA TYR A 41 -3.05 -6.85 -12.06
C TYR A 41 -2.49 -8.28 -12.02
N ASP A 42 -3.33 -9.28 -11.78
CA ASP A 42 -2.98 -10.69 -11.84
C ASP A 42 -3.26 -11.22 -13.25
N LEU A 43 -2.19 -11.41 -14.01
CA LEU A 43 -2.28 -11.71 -15.44
C LEU A 43 -2.74 -13.14 -15.72
N LEU A 44 -2.58 -14.05 -14.75
CA LEU A 44 -2.96 -15.45 -14.91
C LEU A 44 -4.45 -15.67 -14.62
N SER A 45 -4.97 -15.00 -13.60
CA SER A 45 -6.38 -15.14 -13.20
C SER A 45 -7.30 -14.06 -13.76
N GLY A 46 -6.75 -13.01 -14.38
CA GLY A 46 -7.52 -11.90 -14.96
C GLY A 46 -8.17 -10.99 -13.90
N ARG A 47 -7.66 -11.01 -12.67
CA ARG A 47 -8.18 -10.21 -11.55
C ARG A 47 -7.28 -9.00 -11.29
N TYR A 48 -7.80 -8.02 -10.56
CA TYR A 48 -7.00 -6.90 -10.08
C TYR A 48 -7.37 -6.54 -8.65
N LEU A 49 -6.46 -5.84 -7.98
CA LEU A 49 -6.67 -5.19 -6.71
C LEU A 49 -6.27 -3.73 -6.84
N ALA A 50 -7.13 -2.82 -6.41
CA ALA A 50 -6.81 -1.41 -6.23
C ALA A 50 -6.83 -1.09 -4.73
N LEU A 51 -5.74 -0.50 -4.22
CA LEU A 51 -5.54 -0.24 -2.79
C LEU A 51 -5.07 1.21 -2.57
N GLY A 52 -5.28 1.72 -1.35
CA GLY A 52 -4.84 3.06 -0.94
C GLY A 52 -5.85 4.18 -1.20
N MET A 53 -6.94 3.89 -1.91
CA MET A 53 -8.06 4.83 -2.06
C MET A 53 -8.67 5.13 -0.70
N LYS A 54 -8.89 6.43 -0.42
CA LYS A 54 -9.34 6.91 0.89
C LYS A 54 -10.45 7.95 0.81
N ASN A 55 -11.12 8.03 -0.34
CA ASN A 55 -12.14 9.04 -0.61
C ASN A 55 -13.33 8.93 0.35
N GLU A 56 -13.57 7.73 0.88
CA GLU A 56 -14.65 7.40 1.83
C GLU A 56 -14.13 7.15 3.26
N GLU A 57 -12.84 7.33 3.51
CA GLU A 57 -12.25 7.12 4.83
C GLU A 57 -12.45 8.35 5.71
N LYS A 58 -12.79 8.15 6.99
CA LYS A 58 -12.98 9.26 7.95
C LYS A 58 -11.73 10.10 8.17
N GLN A 59 -10.55 9.47 8.03
CA GLN A 59 -9.26 10.08 8.23
C GLN A 59 -8.29 9.58 7.17
N ALA A 60 -7.46 10.48 6.66
CA ALA A 60 -6.35 10.16 5.77
C ALA A 60 -5.09 9.76 6.58
N TYR A 61 -3.97 9.56 5.89
CA TYR A 61 -2.67 9.28 6.51
C TYR A 61 -2.30 10.30 7.59
N ASP A 62 -1.94 9.81 8.78
CA ASP A 62 -1.24 10.59 9.79
C ASP A 62 0.27 10.46 9.58
N PHE A 63 0.85 11.46 8.90
CA PHE A 63 2.29 11.53 8.66
C PHE A 63 3.12 11.81 9.92
N ASN A 64 2.49 12.12 11.06
CA ASN A 64 3.16 12.36 12.33
C ASN A 64 3.01 11.18 13.31
N TYR A 65 2.41 10.07 12.87
CA TYR A 65 2.22 8.89 13.71
C TYR A 65 3.57 8.38 14.22
N LYS A 66 3.67 8.21 15.54
CA LYS A 66 4.87 7.68 16.20
C LYS A 66 4.62 6.23 16.57
N ALA A 67 5.28 5.33 15.84
CA ALA A 67 5.23 3.90 16.14
C ALA A 67 6.34 3.50 17.13
N SER A 68 6.08 2.45 17.89
CA SER A 68 7.03 1.77 18.76
C SER A 68 7.07 0.28 18.41
N SER A 69 8.17 -0.41 18.76
CA SER A 69 8.27 -1.85 18.48
C SER A 69 7.21 -2.69 19.20
N SER A 70 6.72 -2.22 20.36
CA SER A 70 5.66 -2.90 21.10
C SER A 70 4.32 -2.92 20.35
N ASP A 71 4.07 -1.97 19.44
CA ASP A 71 2.84 -1.89 18.64
C ASP A 71 2.74 -3.06 17.63
N TYR A 72 3.87 -3.68 17.29
CA TYR A 72 3.96 -4.73 16.27
C TYR A 72 4.17 -6.13 16.86
N THR A 73 3.65 -6.37 18.07
CA THR A 73 3.72 -7.70 18.72
C THR A 73 2.42 -8.48 18.55
N PRO A 74 2.46 -9.82 18.58
CA PRO A 74 1.24 -10.64 18.61
C PRO A 74 0.32 -10.29 19.81
N ALA A 75 0.90 -9.86 20.93
CA ALA A 75 0.14 -9.42 22.09
C ALA A 75 -0.63 -8.12 21.82
N ALA A 76 0.01 -7.12 21.19
CA ALA A 76 -0.64 -5.87 20.79
C ALA A 76 -1.79 -6.11 19.80
N LEU A 77 -1.60 -6.99 18.81
CA LEU A 77 -2.68 -7.38 17.89
C LEU A 77 -3.88 -8.03 18.62
N ARG A 78 -3.62 -8.92 19.59
CA ARG A 78 -4.70 -9.53 20.39
C ARG A 78 -5.44 -8.51 21.26
N GLN A 79 -4.76 -7.48 21.76
CA GLN A 79 -5.38 -6.42 22.54
C GLN A 79 -6.16 -5.43 21.67
N ALA A 80 -5.68 -5.13 20.46
CA ALA A 80 -6.33 -4.23 19.51
C ALA A 80 -7.59 -4.85 18.88
N GLY A 81 -7.69 -6.18 18.87
CA GLY A 81 -8.91 -6.88 18.49
C GLY A 81 -10.07 -6.51 19.42
N VAL A 82 -11.00 -5.70 18.92
CA VAL A 82 -12.26 -5.36 19.60
C VAL A 82 -13.06 -6.66 19.81
N ARG A 83 -13.60 -6.87 21.02
CA ARG A 83 -14.63 -7.89 21.29
C ARG A 83 -16.01 -7.40 20.89
#